data_AF-A0A935ZDE0-F1
#
_entry.id   AF-A0A935ZDE0-F1
#
_cell.length_a   1.000
_cell.length_b   1.000
_cell.length_c   1.000
_cell.angle_alpha   90.00
_cell.angle_beta   90.00
_cell.angle_gamma   90.00
#
_symmetry.space_group_name_H-M   'P 1'
#
loop_
_entity.id
_entity.type
_entity.pdbx_description
1 polymer ?
#
loop_
_entity_poly.entity_id
_entity_poly.type
_entity_poly.pdbx_seq_one_letter_code
_entity_poly.pdbx_strand_id
1 'polypeptide(L)'
;MKLVRRGVAVVWLGLVWACGTASPSAPPSGSPEVDASPVDDASPPLDASPPLDASDASIDKGARCASAFGNALPRGFVRVDGTVLAIVEPRHTTCALPNDDHVVLQVRMQGAVYRMVVNVQSDRAGQDPRVFFLTKNVSLPGPPWQEGAHAGLTLDYTKDLGVQAKDFTPYTMNELSAKVSDLIPLDGKVSVFADGSGGASTHLVHRNDGTKDGAIVIDADGPRPTALLFRFSNQDF
;
A
#
# COMPACT_ATOMS: atom_id res chain seq x y z
N MET A 1 20.66 29.68 -41.21
CA MET A 1 19.59 29.72 -42.22
C MET A 1 19.57 28.42 -43.02
N LYS A 2 18.65 27.50 -42.71
CA LYS A 2 17.74 26.79 -43.65
C LYS A 2 17.02 25.70 -42.88
N LEU A 3 15.75 25.98 -42.63
CA LEU A 3 14.76 25.14 -41.99
C LEU A 3 14.18 24.20 -43.07
N VAL A 4 14.05 22.90 -42.80
CA VAL A 4 13.21 22.01 -43.62
C VAL A 4 12.15 21.40 -42.71
N ARG A 5 10.93 21.91 -42.85
CA ARG A 5 9.70 21.31 -42.33
C ARG A 5 9.19 20.30 -43.35
N ARG A 6 8.77 19.12 -42.90
CA ARG A 6 7.78 18.29 -43.59
C ARG A 6 6.80 17.76 -42.56
N GLY A 7 5.56 18.22 -42.66
CA GLY A 7 4.43 17.65 -41.94
C GLY A 7 3.78 16.53 -42.75
N VAL A 8 3.06 15.66 -42.05
CA VAL A 8 1.96 14.87 -42.61
C VAL A 8 0.88 14.81 -41.54
N ALA A 9 -0.31 15.30 -41.90
CA ALA A 9 -1.56 15.10 -41.18
C ALA A 9 -2.31 13.96 -41.87
N VAL A 10 -2.94 13.06 -41.10
CA VAL A 10 -4.01 12.21 -41.60
C VAL A 10 -5.15 12.18 -40.57
N VAL A 11 -6.34 12.25 -41.13
CA VAL A 11 -7.66 12.58 -40.60
C VAL A 11 -8.49 11.29 -40.43
N TRP A 12 -9.23 11.22 -39.31
CA TRP A 12 -10.56 10.64 -39.06
C TRP A 12 -11.00 9.30 -39.70
N LEU A 13 -11.63 8.43 -38.90
CA LEU A 13 -13.07 8.14 -38.98
C LEU A 13 -13.51 7.25 -37.79
N GLY A 14 -14.64 7.61 -37.18
CA GLY A 14 -15.30 6.79 -36.15
C GLY A 14 -16.27 5.77 -36.72
N LEU A 15 -16.69 4.82 -35.88
CA LEU A 15 -17.93 4.07 -36.09
C LEU A 15 -18.54 3.68 -34.73
N VAL A 16 -19.80 4.07 -34.55
CA VAL A 16 -20.69 3.75 -33.43
C VAL A 16 -21.63 2.64 -33.90
N TRP A 17 -21.87 1.60 -33.10
CA TRP A 17 -23.05 0.76 -33.33
C TRP A 17 -23.67 0.16 -32.04
N ALA A 18 -24.86 0.72 -31.74
CA ALA A 18 -26.12 0.19 -31.21
C ALA A 18 -26.20 -0.95 -30.15
N CYS A 19 -26.96 -0.63 -29.10
CA CYS A 19 -27.62 -1.52 -28.13
C CYS A 19 -28.68 -2.43 -28.78
N GLY A 20 -28.86 -3.63 -28.18
CA GLY A 20 -30.04 -4.47 -28.37
C GLY A 20 -30.59 -4.95 -27.03
N THR A 21 -31.76 -4.44 -26.63
CA THR A 21 -32.59 -4.90 -25.51
C THR A 21 -33.80 -5.66 -26.05
N ALA A 22 -34.12 -6.83 -25.48
CA ALA A 22 -35.42 -7.48 -25.68
C ALA A 22 -35.88 -8.24 -24.43
N SER A 23 -37.07 -7.90 -23.96
CA SER A 23 -37.97 -8.58 -23.02
C SER A 23 -39.34 -7.90 -23.20
N PRO A 24 -40.50 -8.42 -22.74
CA PRO A 24 -40.85 -9.75 -22.21
C PRO A 24 -42.11 -10.35 -22.90
N SER A 25 -42.49 -11.60 -22.57
CA SER A 25 -43.84 -12.12 -22.86
C SER A 25 -44.35 -13.05 -21.75
N ALA A 26 -45.50 -12.73 -21.17
CA ALA A 26 -46.38 -13.58 -20.35
C ALA A 26 -47.84 -13.10 -20.57
N PRO A 27 -48.91 -13.82 -20.16
CA PRO A 27 -49.11 -15.25 -19.92
C PRO A 27 -50.35 -15.79 -20.72
N PRO A 28 -50.91 -16.98 -20.41
CA PRO A 28 -52.31 -16.94 -20.00
C PRO A 28 -52.68 -17.84 -18.82
N SER A 29 -53.76 -17.41 -18.15
CA SER A 29 -54.47 -17.99 -17.01
C SER A 29 -55.05 -19.40 -17.25
N GLY A 30 -55.15 -20.15 -16.16
CA GLY A 30 -56.06 -21.29 -16.03
C GLY A 30 -55.91 -22.00 -14.69
N SER A 31 -56.71 -21.62 -13.70
CA SER A 31 -56.98 -22.45 -12.51
C SER A 31 -58.11 -23.43 -12.83
N PRO A 32 -58.12 -24.61 -12.19
CA PRO A 32 -59.08 -24.77 -11.10
C PRO A 32 -58.49 -25.40 -9.83
N GLU A 33 -59.17 -25.09 -8.73
CA GLU A 33 -58.98 -25.63 -7.38
C GLU A 33 -59.10 -27.16 -7.33
N VAL A 34 -58.19 -27.80 -6.61
CA VAL A 34 -58.42 -29.08 -5.94
C VAL A 34 -57.84 -28.98 -4.53
N ASP A 35 -58.72 -29.21 -3.57
CA ASP A 35 -58.52 -29.17 -2.13
C ASP A 35 -57.97 -30.51 -1.58
N ALA A 36 -57.34 -30.42 -0.41
CA ALA A 36 -57.02 -31.44 0.57
C ALA A 36 -55.79 -32.36 0.35
N SER A 37 -54.63 -31.90 0.84
CA SER A 37 -53.96 -32.40 2.08
C SER A 37 -52.43 -32.20 2.01
N PRO A 38 -51.78 -31.42 2.90
CA PRO A 38 -50.35 -31.56 3.10
C PRO A 38 -50.09 -32.71 4.07
N VAL A 39 -49.35 -33.71 3.57
CA VAL A 39 -48.59 -34.65 4.38
C VAL A 39 -47.61 -33.88 5.26
N ASP A 40 -47.62 -34.16 6.56
CA ASP A 40 -46.52 -33.84 7.47
C ASP A 40 -45.29 -34.60 6.99
N ASP A 41 -44.40 -33.91 6.28
CA ASP A 41 -43.05 -34.40 6.01
C ASP A 41 -42.04 -33.40 6.58
N ALA A 42 -41.52 -33.79 7.73
CA ALA A 42 -40.48 -33.10 8.46
C ALA A 42 -39.17 -33.15 7.65
N SER A 43 -38.92 -32.10 6.86
CA SER A 43 -37.59 -31.83 6.33
C SER A 43 -36.89 -30.81 7.25
N PRO A 44 -35.77 -31.16 7.90
CA PRO A 44 -34.93 -30.16 8.55
C PRO A 44 -34.36 -29.22 7.49
N PRO A 45 -34.28 -27.89 7.74
CA PRO A 45 -33.64 -26.99 6.80
C PRO A 45 -32.18 -27.38 6.59
N LEU A 46 -31.81 -27.49 5.32
CA LEU A 46 -30.45 -27.73 4.83
C LEU A 46 -29.49 -26.64 5.35
N ASP A 47 -28.36 -27.10 5.89
CA ASP A 47 -27.07 -26.41 6.03
C ASP A 47 -27.12 -24.89 6.24
N ALA A 48 -27.25 -24.49 7.50
CA ALA A 48 -26.53 -23.31 7.95
C ALA A 48 -25.04 -23.63 7.80
N SER A 49 -24.37 -23.03 6.81
CA SER A 49 -22.92 -23.02 6.74
C SER A 49 -22.38 -22.60 8.11
N PRO A 50 -21.40 -23.31 8.69
CA PRO A 50 -20.83 -22.88 9.95
C PRO A 50 -20.33 -21.44 9.77
N PRO A 51 -20.49 -20.55 10.77
CA PRO A 51 -19.78 -19.29 10.75
C PRO A 51 -18.31 -19.63 10.52
N LEU A 52 -17.68 -18.93 9.58
CA LEU A 52 -16.24 -18.96 9.43
C LEU A 52 -15.67 -18.37 10.72
N ASP A 53 -15.49 -19.21 11.74
CA ASP A 53 -14.57 -18.98 12.83
C ASP A 53 -13.15 -19.10 12.26
N ALA A 54 -12.79 -18.14 11.39
CA ALA A 54 -11.42 -17.74 11.27
C ALA A 54 -11.12 -17.04 12.59
N SER A 55 -10.61 -17.79 13.57
CA SER A 55 -9.83 -17.20 14.64
C SER A 55 -8.81 -16.28 13.96
N ASP A 56 -8.98 -14.98 14.18
CA ASP A 56 -8.19 -13.88 13.63
C ASP A 56 -6.79 -13.91 14.28
N ALA A 57 -6.10 -15.05 14.13
CA ALA A 57 -4.72 -15.19 14.51
C ALA A 57 -3.94 -14.26 13.58
N SER A 58 -3.64 -13.06 14.07
CA SER A 58 -2.80 -12.10 13.37
C SER A 58 -1.57 -12.83 12.86
N ILE A 59 -1.40 -12.87 11.55
CA ILE A 59 -0.23 -13.51 10.95
C ILE A 59 1.00 -12.76 11.46
N ASP A 60 1.94 -13.49 12.08
CA ASP A 60 3.24 -12.92 12.40
C ASP A 60 4.00 -12.61 11.10
N LYS A 61 3.90 -11.35 10.65
CA LYS A 61 4.58 -10.85 9.44
C LYS A 61 6.10 -10.69 9.65
N GLY A 62 6.60 -10.86 10.88
CA GLY A 62 8.01 -10.93 11.23
C GLY A 62 8.60 -12.34 11.13
N ALA A 63 7.78 -13.39 11.17
CA ALA A 63 8.21 -14.80 11.23
C ALA A 63 9.20 -15.23 10.14
N ARG A 64 9.17 -14.58 8.96
CA ARG A 64 10.04 -14.88 7.81
C ARG A 64 11.14 -13.84 7.56
N CYS A 65 11.45 -13.01 8.55
CA CYS A 65 12.47 -11.98 8.42
C CYS A 65 13.83 -12.58 8.05
N ALA A 66 14.58 -11.82 7.24
CA ALA A 66 15.91 -12.19 6.80
C ALA A 66 16.92 -12.13 7.94
N SER A 67 17.90 -13.04 7.88
CA SER A 67 19.08 -13.06 8.74
C SER A 67 20.29 -12.32 8.13
N ALA A 68 20.23 -12.01 6.83
CA ALA A 68 21.27 -11.30 6.09
C ALA A 68 20.66 -10.28 5.12
N PHE A 69 21.40 -9.21 4.84
CA PHE A 69 20.95 -8.10 4.00
C PHE A 69 21.95 -7.82 2.89
N GLY A 70 21.45 -7.27 1.77
CA GLY A 70 22.28 -6.80 0.67
C GLY A 70 23.05 -5.52 1.00
N ASN A 71 23.80 -4.99 0.03
CA ASN A 71 24.60 -3.78 0.22
C ASN A 71 24.51 -2.77 -0.94
N ALA A 72 23.56 -2.94 -1.85
CA ALA A 72 23.49 -2.16 -3.09
C ALA A 72 22.59 -0.91 -3.02
N LEU A 73 22.08 -0.50 -1.85
CA LEU A 73 21.33 0.77 -1.78
C LEU A 73 22.29 1.94 -1.99
N PRO A 74 21.94 2.92 -2.84
CA PRO A 74 22.72 4.13 -2.99
C PRO A 74 22.70 4.96 -1.70
N ARG A 75 23.63 5.92 -1.59
CA ARG A 75 23.59 6.95 -0.56
C ARG A 75 22.71 8.11 -1.01
N GLY A 76 21.87 8.62 -0.12
CA GLY A 76 20.98 9.75 -0.41
C GLY A 76 19.55 9.31 -0.73
N PHE A 77 18.68 10.29 -1.01
CA PHE A 77 17.27 10.07 -1.27
C PHE A 77 17.03 9.15 -2.48
N VAL A 78 16.20 8.13 -2.27
CA VAL A 78 15.97 7.02 -3.18
C VAL A 78 14.52 6.54 -3.09
N ARG A 79 13.97 6.09 -4.22
CA ARG A 79 12.78 5.23 -4.25
C ARG A 79 13.23 3.78 -4.42
N VAL A 80 12.90 2.92 -3.46
CA VAL A 80 13.16 1.47 -3.53
C VAL A 80 11.89 0.76 -3.96
N ASP A 81 11.91 0.22 -5.16
CA ASP A 81 10.83 -0.58 -5.73
C ASP A 81 11.17 -2.06 -5.53
N GLY A 82 10.31 -2.80 -4.83
CA GLY A 82 10.54 -4.22 -4.53
C GLY A 82 9.33 -4.93 -3.95
N THR A 83 9.55 -6.12 -3.40
CA THR A 83 8.49 -6.98 -2.86
C THR A 83 8.67 -7.20 -1.36
N VAL A 84 7.59 -7.12 -0.58
CA VAL A 84 7.65 -7.24 0.88
C VAL A 84 8.03 -8.66 1.31
N LEU A 85 9.19 -8.79 1.97
CA LEU A 85 9.57 -10.00 2.68
C LEU A 85 8.88 -10.04 4.05
N ALA A 86 9.15 -9.10 4.93
CA ALA A 86 8.70 -9.18 6.31
C ALA A 86 8.41 -7.79 6.84
N ILE A 87 7.58 -7.73 7.87
CA ILE A 87 7.32 -6.53 8.64
C ILE A 87 7.69 -6.86 10.07
N VAL A 88 8.77 -6.23 10.53
CA VAL A 88 9.31 -6.47 11.87
C VAL A 88 8.90 -5.29 12.74
N GLU A 89 7.95 -5.53 13.63
CA GLU A 89 7.47 -4.52 14.57
C GLU A 89 8.51 -4.23 15.66
N PRO A 90 8.42 -3.06 16.33
CA PRO A 90 9.24 -2.76 17.50
C PRO A 90 9.23 -3.90 18.52
N ARG A 91 10.38 -4.16 19.15
CA ARG A 91 10.58 -5.18 20.19
C ARG A 91 10.46 -6.63 19.70
N HIS A 92 10.41 -6.86 18.39
CA HIS A 92 10.48 -8.20 17.83
C HIS A 92 11.93 -8.74 17.88
N THR A 93 12.20 -9.68 18.79
CA THR A 93 13.56 -10.05 19.20
C THR A 93 14.22 -11.16 18.38
N THR A 94 13.47 -11.90 17.56
CA THR A 94 14.00 -13.06 16.81
C THR A 94 14.61 -12.68 15.45
N CYS A 95 14.34 -11.47 14.96
CA CYS A 95 14.86 -10.99 13.69
C CYS A 95 16.25 -10.37 13.83
N ALA A 96 17.05 -10.43 12.77
CA ALA A 96 18.33 -9.76 12.74
C ALA A 96 18.18 -8.23 12.88
N LEU A 97 19.10 -7.62 13.63
CA LEU A 97 19.12 -6.17 13.91
C LEU A 97 17.79 -5.69 14.54
N PRO A 98 17.41 -6.25 15.70
CA PRO A 98 16.21 -5.83 16.42
C PRO A 98 16.29 -4.36 16.79
N ASN A 99 15.13 -3.73 16.95
CA ASN A 99 15.00 -2.34 17.35
C ASN A 99 13.69 -2.18 18.16
N ASP A 100 13.56 -1.07 18.88
CA ASP A 100 12.48 -0.87 19.86
C ASP A 100 11.55 0.31 19.53
N ASP A 101 11.77 0.99 18.41
CA ASP A 101 11.17 2.30 18.09
C ASP A 101 10.78 2.51 16.61
N HIS A 102 11.11 1.55 15.74
CA HIS A 102 10.82 1.58 14.31
C HIS A 102 10.15 0.27 13.84
N VAL A 103 9.26 0.40 12.85
CA VAL A 103 8.90 -0.75 12.01
C VAL A 103 10.01 -0.94 10.98
N VAL A 104 10.53 -2.16 10.86
CA VAL A 104 11.47 -2.50 9.77
C VAL A 104 10.70 -3.27 8.71
N LEU A 105 10.41 -2.58 7.60
CA LEU A 105 9.89 -3.20 6.40
C LEU A 105 11.06 -3.81 5.62
N GLN A 106 11.09 -5.13 5.53
CA GLN A 106 12.11 -5.84 4.76
C GLN A 106 11.64 -6.03 3.33
N VAL A 107 12.39 -5.49 2.38
CA VAL A 107 12.03 -5.49 0.96
C VAL A 107 13.03 -6.34 0.17
N ARG A 108 12.52 -7.29 -0.62
CA ARG A 108 13.29 -8.01 -1.63
C ARG A 108 13.44 -7.13 -2.87
N MET A 109 14.67 -7.00 -3.34
CA MET A 109 15.01 -6.27 -4.55
C MET A 109 16.28 -6.91 -5.14
N GLN A 110 16.26 -7.24 -6.44
CA GLN A 110 17.43 -7.75 -7.17
C GLN A 110 18.10 -8.95 -6.47
N GLY A 111 17.29 -9.86 -5.93
CA GLY A 111 17.76 -11.09 -5.28
C GLY A 111 18.32 -10.93 -3.86
N ALA A 112 18.33 -9.72 -3.28
CA ALA A 112 18.74 -9.46 -1.91
C ALA A 112 17.62 -8.81 -1.08
N VAL A 113 17.80 -8.79 0.24
CA VAL A 113 16.86 -8.16 1.20
C VAL A 113 17.47 -6.89 1.74
N TYR A 114 16.64 -5.86 1.87
CA TYR A 114 17.04 -4.55 2.39
C TYR A 114 16.08 -4.10 3.49
N ARG A 115 16.58 -3.30 4.42
CA ARG A 115 15.83 -2.77 5.56
C ARG A 115 15.31 -1.37 5.21
N MET A 116 14.01 -1.17 5.31
CA MET A 116 13.41 0.15 5.26
C MET A 116 12.98 0.50 6.69
N VAL A 117 13.66 1.45 7.31
CA VAL A 117 13.43 1.82 8.71
C VAL A 117 12.36 2.92 8.77
N VAL A 118 11.18 2.55 9.28
CA VAL A 118 9.97 3.38 9.28
C VAL A 118 9.73 3.99 10.65
N ASN A 119 9.62 5.31 10.71
CA ASN A 119 9.35 6.03 11.95
C ASN A 119 7.91 5.80 12.39
N VAL A 120 7.75 5.17 13.56
CA VAL A 120 6.46 4.99 14.23
C VAL A 120 6.40 5.64 15.61
N GLN A 121 7.52 6.23 16.05
CA GLN A 121 7.64 7.05 17.24
C GLN A 121 8.58 8.23 16.96
N SER A 122 8.34 9.36 17.63
CA SER A 122 9.34 10.42 17.79
C SER A 122 10.14 10.19 19.07
N ASP A 123 11.46 10.17 18.97
CA ASP A 123 12.40 10.08 20.09
C ASP A 123 12.94 11.46 20.53
N ARG A 124 12.46 12.53 19.89
CA ARG A 124 12.95 13.88 20.12
C ARG A 124 12.45 14.43 21.47
N ALA A 125 13.40 14.69 22.37
CA ALA A 125 13.10 15.20 23.72
C ALA A 125 12.21 16.45 23.68
N GLY A 126 11.16 16.45 24.50
CA GLY A 126 10.21 17.56 24.62
C GLY A 126 9.19 17.66 23.48
N GLN A 127 9.11 16.68 22.59
CA GLN A 127 8.10 16.61 21.53
C GLN A 127 7.05 15.53 21.83
N ASP A 128 5.90 15.64 21.16
CA ASP A 128 4.90 14.58 21.15
C ASP A 128 5.53 13.29 20.57
N PRO A 129 5.55 12.17 21.33
CA PRO A 129 6.13 10.92 20.85
C PRO A 129 5.31 10.26 19.73
N ARG A 130 4.06 10.68 19.53
CA ARG A 130 3.19 10.14 18.48
C ARG A 130 3.67 10.56 17.10
N VAL A 131 3.54 9.63 16.15
CA VAL A 131 3.70 9.92 14.72
C VAL A 131 2.32 10.12 14.12
N PHE A 132 2.21 11.17 13.31
CA PHE A 132 1.01 11.55 12.61
C PHE A 132 0.99 10.82 11.27
N PHE A 133 -0.11 10.15 10.99
CA PHE A 133 -0.24 9.22 9.87
C PHE A 133 -1.43 9.56 8.97
N LEU A 134 -1.27 9.30 7.68
CA LEU A 134 -2.31 9.45 6.66
C LEU A 134 -2.13 8.38 5.59
N THR A 135 -3.23 7.80 5.12
CA THR A 135 -3.28 7.02 3.88
C THR A 135 -3.91 7.84 2.75
N LYS A 136 -3.35 7.78 1.55
CA LYS A 136 -3.89 8.48 0.37
C LYS A 136 -3.77 7.64 -0.89
N ASN A 137 -4.85 7.53 -1.66
CA ASN A 137 -4.78 6.99 -3.02
C ASN A 137 -3.99 7.95 -3.91
N VAL A 138 -3.02 7.43 -4.66
CA VAL A 138 -2.10 8.22 -5.48
C VAL A 138 -1.87 7.54 -6.83
N SER A 139 -1.41 8.30 -7.82
CA SER A 139 -0.57 7.70 -8.86
C SER A 139 0.84 7.53 -8.28
N LEU A 140 1.55 6.45 -8.63
CA LEU A 140 2.91 6.25 -8.14
C LEU A 140 3.77 7.49 -8.51
N PRO A 141 4.38 8.20 -7.53
CA PRO A 141 5.19 9.37 -7.84
C PRO A 141 6.45 8.97 -8.63
N GLY A 142 6.69 9.65 -9.75
CA GLY A 142 7.80 9.37 -10.66
C GLY A 142 7.45 8.34 -11.76
N PRO A 143 8.46 7.66 -12.34
CA PRO A 143 8.25 6.63 -13.36
C PRO A 143 7.42 5.44 -12.84
N PRO A 144 6.81 4.63 -13.73
CA PRO A 144 6.16 3.38 -13.35
C PRO A 144 7.04 2.48 -12.48
N TRP A 145 6.41 1.60 -11.72
CA TRP A 145 7.13 0.67 -10.85
C TRP A 145 8.08 -0.20 -11.66
N GLN A 146 9.33 -0.25 -11.22
CA GLN A 146 10.35 -1.11 -11.79
C GLN A 146 11.25 -1.56 -10.66
N GLU A 147 11.41 -2.86 -10.43
CA GLU A 147 12.27 -3.34 -9.34
C GLU A 147 13.66 -2.68 -9.38
N GLY A 148 14.09 -2.13 -8.25
CA GLY A 148 15.38 -1.45 -8.16
C GLY A 148 15.38 -0.26 -7.19
N ALA A 149 16.58 0.30 -7.02
CA ALA A 149 16.80 1.51 -6.25
C ALA A 149 16.99 2.69 -7.21
N HIS A 150 16.06 3.64 -7.16
CA HIS A 150 15.96 4.77 -8.10
C HIS A 150 16.39 6.06 -7.42
N ALA A 151 17.59 6.54 -7.76
CA ALA A 151 18.11 7.83 -7.30
C ALA A 151 17.63 8.99 -8.19
N GLY A 152 17.70 10.22 -7.68
CA GLY A 152 17.37 11.44 -8.43
C GLY A 152 15.88 11.75 -8.56
N LEU A 153 15.02 10.93 -7.94
CA LEU A 153 13.61 11.24 -7.76
C LEU A 153 13.41 12.21 -6.59
N THR A 154 12.23 12.83 -6.54
CA THR A 154 11.79 13.69 -5.45
C THR A 154 10.41 13.26 -4.97
N LEU A 155 10.09 13.57 -3.73
CA LEU A 155 8.73 13.52 -3.20
C LEU A 155 8.51 14.71 -2.27
N ASP A 156 7.44 15.45 -2.53
CA ASP A 156 6.91 16.51 -1.67
C ASP A 156 5.44 16.24 -1.39
N TYR A 157 5.09 16.20 -0.10
CA TYR A 157 3.72 15.92 0.34
C TYR A 157 2.71 16.95 -0.18
N THR A 158 3.05 18.23 -0.24
CA THR A 158 2.13 19.29 -0.65
C THR A 158 2.01 19.39 -2.18
N LYS A 159 3.14 19.38 -2.90
CA LYS A 159 3.22 19.60 -4.35
C LYS A 159 2.82 18.36 -5.14
N ASP A 160 3.30 17.19 -4.72
CA ASP A 160 3.10 15.95 -5.49
C ASP A 160 1.83 15.23 -5.03
N LEU A 161 1.52 15.29 -3.74
CA LEU A 161 0.39 14.55 -3.16
C LEU A 161 -0.78 15.43 -2.76
N GLY A 162 -0.63 16.76 -2.69
CA GLY A 162 -1.70 17.67 -2.28
C GLY A 162 -2.23 17.36 -0.88
N VAL A 163 -1.34 17.05 0.08
CA VAL A 163 -1.70 16.85 1.50
C VAL A 163 -1.11 17.95 2.36
N GLN A 164 -1.78 18.28 3.45
CA GLN A 164 -1.39 19.30 4.43
C GLN A 164 -1.23 18.67 5.82
N ALA A 165 -0.50 19.34 6.72
CA ALA A 165 -0.24 18.81 8.06
C ALA A 165 -1.53 18.46 8.84
N LYS A 166 -2.60 19.24 8.65
CA LYS A 166 -3.91 19.04 9.31
C LYS A 166 -4.65 17.77 8.91
N ASP A 167 -4.27 17.13 7.80
CA ASP A 167 -4.95 15.95 7.26
C ASP A 167 -4.55 14.67 8.01
N PHE A 168 -3.51 14.73 8.83
CA PHE A 168 -2.93 13.57 9.50
C PHE A 168 -3.52 13.35 10.89
N THR A 169 -3.62 12.09 11.29
CA THR A 169 -4.08 11.68 12.63
C THR A 169 -2.90 11.18 13.46
N PRO A 170 -2.71 11.62 14.71
CA PRO A 170 -1.66 11.10 15.59
C PRO A 170 -1.96 9.71 16.11
N TYR A 171 -0.96 8.83 16.12
CA TYR A 171 -1.02 7.48 16.68
C TYR A 171 0.13 7.23 17.63
N THR A 172 -0.10 6.42 18.67
CA THR A 172 0.99 5.87 19.49
C THR A 172 1.82 4.87 18.68
N MET A 173 3.04 4.56 19.15
CA MET A 173 3.92 3.59 18.49
C MET A 173 3.24 2.24 18.25
N ASN A 174 2.54 1.70 19.25
CA ASN A 174 1.90 0.39 19.14
C ASN A 174 0.74 0.42 18.14
N GLU A 175 -0.12 1.44 18.20
CA GLU A 175 -1.24 1.59 17.27
C GLU A 175 -0.74 1.77 15.82
N LEU A 176 0.27 2.60 15.62
CA LEU A 176 0.81 2.84 14.29
C LEU A 176 1.55 1.63 13.74
N SER A 177 2.31 0.91 14.58
CA SER A 177 3.01 -0.31 14.15
C SER A 177 2.04 -1.37 13.66
N ALA A 178 0.98 -1.65 14.44
CA ALA A 178 -0.08 -2.58 14.05
C ALA A 178 -0.76 -2.11 12.76
N LYS A 179 -1.10 -0.82 12.66
CA LYS A 179 -1.75 -0.25 11.47
C LYS A 179 -0.91 -0.37 10.20
N VAL A 180 0.40 -0.11 10.29
CA VAL A 180 1.35 -0.29 9.17
C VAL A 180 1.45 -1.76 8.81
N SER A 181 1.56 -2.64 9.81
CA SER A 181 1.60 -4.10 9.63
C SER A 181 0.37 -4.60 8.90
N ASP A 182 -0.84 -4.20 9.31
CA ASP A 182 -2.11 -4.59 8.70
C ASP A 182 -2.23 -4.16 7.23
N LEU A 183 -1.88 -2.90 6.95
CA LEU A 183 -2.03 -2.29 5.62
C LEU A 183 -1.10 -2.89 4.56
N ILE A 184 0.08 -3.37 4.95
CA ILE A 184 1.09 -3.84 4.01
C ILE A 184 0.97 -5.38 3.85
N PRO A 185 0.56 -5.88 2.68
CA PRO A 185 0.54 -7.32 2.42
C PRO A 185 1.95 -7.89 2.27
N LEU A 186 2.17 -9.08 2.81
CA LEU A 186 3.36 -9.88 2.45
C LEU A 186 3.33 -10.19 0.95
N ASP A 187 4.51 -10.25 0.33
CA ASP A 187 4.68 -10.46 -1.11
C ASP A 187 4.03 -9.39 -2.02
N GLY A 188 3.44 -8.34 -1.43
CA GLY A 188 2.99 -7.16 -2.15
C GLY A 188 4.15 -6.36 -2.71
N LYS A 189 3.91 -5.71 -3.85
CA LYS A 189 4.87 -4.76 -4.43
C LYS A 189 4.70 -3.39 -3.80
N VAL A 190 5.83 -2.82 -3.42
CA VAL A 190 5.94 -1.53 -2.76
C VAL A 190 6.94 -0.63 -3.47
N SER A 191 6.76 0.67 -3.29
CA SER A 191 7.77 1.70 -3.55
C SER A 191 8.02 2.46 -2.26
N VAL A 192 9.25 2.46 -1.76
CA VAL A 192 9.62 3.15 -0.51
C VAL A 192 10.51 4.34 -0.83
N PHE A 193 10.03 5.54 -0.54
CA PHE A 193 10.78 6.79 -0.62
C PHE A 193 11.47 7.02 0.72
N ALA A 194 12.79 7.15 0.71
CA ALA A 194 13.61 7.20 1.91
C ALA A 194 15.02 7.74 1.62
N ASP A 195 15.83 7.96 2.66
CA ASP A 195 17.26 8.23 2.51
C ASP A 195 18.08 6.93 2.64
N GLY A 196 18.80 6.58 1.59
CA GLY A 196 19.65 5.39 1.54
C GLY A 196 20.98 5.60 2.26
N SER A 197 21.39 4.58 3.03
CA SER A 197 22.67 4.61 3.76
C SER A 197 23.92 4.47 2.87
N GLY A 198 23.77 4.02 1.62
CA GLY A 198 24.88 3.49 0.82
C GLY A 198 25.19 2.02 1.10
N GLY A 199 24.23 1.25 1.63
CA GLY A 199 24.44 -0.13 2.07
C GLY A 199 23.14 -0.94 2.14
N ALA A 200 22.82 -1.45 3.35
CA ALA A 200 21.74 -2.42 3.57
C ALA A 200 20.40 -1.80 4.00
N SER A 201 20.41 -0.51 4.38
CA SER A 201 19.28 0.14 5.05
C SER A 201 18.92 1.49 4.42
N THR A 202 17.65 1.84 4.45
CA THR A 202 17.16 3.22 4.32
C THR A 202 16.59 3.73 5.64
N HIS A 203 16.50 5.05 5.76
CA HIS A 203 15.96 5.77 6.91
C HIS A 203 15.07 6.94 6.46
N LEU A 204 14.50 7.67 7.41
CA LEU A 204 13.74 8.89 7.17
C LEU A 204 12.47 8.65 6.33
N VAL A 205 11.76 7.56 6.60
CA VAL A 205 10.43 7.30 6.01
C VAL A 205 9.38 8.15 6.74
N HIS A 206 9.47 9.47 6.57
CA HIS A 206 8.53 10.48 7.03
C HIS A 206 8.78 11.80 6.29
N ARG A 207 7.90 12.79 6.46
CA ARG A 207 8.06 14.17 5.96
C ARG A 207 9.45 14.72 6.34
N ASN A 208 10.21 15.28 5.39
CA ASN A 208 11.53 15.89 5.64
C ASN A 208 11.57 17.37 5.20
N ASP A 209 11.99 17.65 3.97
CA ASP A 209 12.43 18.98 3.52
C ASP A 209 11.66 19.55 2.31
N GLY A 210 10.67 18.82 1.78
CA GLY A 210 9.80 19.29 0.69
C GLY A 210 10.36 18.97 -0.71
N THR A 211 11.37 18.10 -0.76
CA THR A 211 11.76 17.40 -1.98
C THR A 211 12.17 15.96 -1.72
N LYS A 212 12.40 15.60 -0.46
CA LYS A 212 12.89 14.29 -0.01
C LYS A 212 12.01 13.70 1.08
N ASP A 213 10.69 13.88 0.95
CA ASP A 213 9.75 13.32 1.90
C ASP A 213 9.73 11.80 1.77
N GLY A 214 9.82 11.12 2.91
CA GLY A 214 9.74 9.68 2.97
C GLY A 214 8.30 9.19 2.98
N ALA A 215 8.05 8.05 2.33
CA ALA A 215 6.72 7.44 2.23
C ALA A 215 6.83 5.97 1.84
N ILE A 216 5.75 5.22 2.02
CA ILE A 216 5.59 3.87 1.47
C ILE A 216 4.39 3.91 0.53
N VAL A 217 4.52 3.46 -0.70
CA VAL A 217 3.39 3.23 -1.61
C VAL A 217 3.17 1.73 -1.70
N ILE A 218 2.01 1.25 -1.27
CA ILE A 218 1.55 -0.13 -1.45
C ILE A 218 0.76 -0.26 -2.75
N ASP A 219 0.65 -1.48 -3.29
CA ASP A 219 0.03 -1.74 -4.60
C ASP A 219 0.70 -0.90 -5.71
N ALA A 220 2.04 -0.76 -5.63
CA ALA A 220 2.77 0.26 -6.36
C ALA A 220 2.76 0.09 -7.89
N ASP A 221 2.55 -1.13 -8.40
CA ASP A 221 2.35 -1.43 -9.81
C ASP A 221 0.89 -1.76 -10.16
N GLY A 222 -0.01 -1.69 -9.18
CA GLY A 222 -1.40 -2.06 -9.31
C GLY A 222 -2.29 -0.90 -9.74
N PRO A 223 -3.60 -1.16 -9.89
CA PRO A 223 -4.56 -0.15 -10.32
C PRO A 223 -4.89 0.87 -9.24
N ARG A 224 -4.53 0.64 -7.97
CA ARG A 224 -4.85 1.55 -6.85
C ARG A 224 -3.67 1.74 -5.88
N PRO A 225 -2.55 2.34 -6.32
CA PRO A 225 -1.45 2.65 -5.42
C PRO A 225 -1.93 3.52 -4.26
N THR A 226 -1.54 3.15 -3.05
CA THR A 226 -1.91 3.87 -1.83
C THR A 226 -0.64 4.27 -1.08
N ALA A 227 -0.45 5.57 -0.87
CA ALA A 227 0.63 6.11 -0.09
C ALA A 227 0.30 6.06 1.41
N LEU A 228 1.25 5.57 2.20
CA LEU A 228 1.32 5.64 3.66
C LEU A 228 2.32 6.75 4.00
N LEU A 229 1.80 7.80 4.65
CA LEU A 229 2.51 9.04 4.92
C LEU A 229 2.68 9.23 6.41
N PHE A 230 3.84 9.75 6.81
CA PHE A 230 4.24 9.88 8.21
C PHE A 230 4.79 11.30 8.44
N ARG A 231 4.42 11.93 9.54
CA ARG A 231 5.02 13.19 9.98
C ARG A 231 5.14 13.26 11.50
N PHE A 232 6.06 14.09 11.98
CA PHE A 232 6.14 14.46 13.38
C PHE A 232 5.26 15.68 13.69
N SER A 233 4.94 15.86 14.97
CA SER A 233 4.05 16.91 15.46
C SER A 233 4.54 18.32 15.14
N ASN A 234 5.85 18.53 15.08
CA ASN A 234 6.50 19.82 14.83
C ASN A 234 6.70 20.16 13.34
N GLN A 235 6.08 19.38 12.44
CA GLN A 235 6.20 19.56 10.99
C GLN A 235 4.90 20.14 10.43
N ASP A 236 4.92 21.46 10.21
CA ASP A 236 3.84 22.22 9.60
C ASP A 236 4.16 22.50 8.12
N PHE A 237 3.19 22.25 7.23
CA PHE A 237 3.26 22.43 5.77
C PHE A 237 1.88 22.46 5.14
#